data_AF-A0A7C6I0K1-F1
#
_entry.id   AF-A0A7C6I0K1-F1
#
_cell.length_a   1.000
_cell.length_b   1.000
_cell.length_c   1.000
_cell.angle_alpha   90.00
_cell.angle_beta   90.00
_cell.angle_gamma   90.00
#
_symmetry.space_group_name_H-M   'P 1'
#
loop_
_entity.id
_entity.type
_entity.pdbx_description
1 polymer ?
#
loop_
_entity_poly.entity_id
_entity_poly.type
_entity_poly.pdbx_seq_one_letter_code
_entity_poly.pdbx_strand_id
1 'polypeptide(L)' 'LYLDNENATTRVIASQTETTATRTLTSGKTYFWKVVTTDKVGNKSNSAVSSFQINQ' A
#
# COMPACT_ATOMS: atom_id res chain seq x y z
N LEU A 1 3.76 3.02 -0.88
CA LEU A 1 2.64 2.11 -0.57
C LEU A 1 1.49 2.91 0.03
N TYR A 2 0.30 2.76 -0.52
CA TYR A 2 -0.94 3.23 0.10
C TYR A 2 -1.66 2.04 0.72
N LEU A 3 -2.20 2.23 1.92
CA LEU A 3 -2.86 1.18 2.70
C LEU A 3 -3.83 1.83 3.69
N ASP A 4 -5.09 1.43 3.65
CA ASP A 4 -6.13 1.80 4.63
C ASP A 4 -7.28 0.78 4.63
N ASN A 5 -8.36 1.10 5.34
CA ASN A 5 -9.57 0.28 5.45
C ASN A 5 -10.70 0.72 4.50
N GLU A 6 -10.43 1.61 3.54
CA GLU A 6 -11.44 2.10 2.58
C GLU A 6 -11.07 1.76 1.13
N ASN A 7 -10.04 2.42 0.57
CA ASN A 7 -9.75 2.39 -0.87
C ASN A 7 -8.27 2.69 -1.20
N ALA A 8 -7.35 2.42 -0.28
CA ALA A 8 -5.92 2.72 -0.44
C ALA A 8 -5.67 4.19 -0.83
N THR A 9 -6.32 5.12 -0.14
CA THR A 9 -6.19 6.57 -0.23
C THR A 9 -5.09 7.10 0.70
N THR A 10 -4.77 6.38 1.78
CA THR A 10 -3.75 6.80 2.77
C THR A 10 -2.37 6.26 2.41
N ARG A 11 -1.38 7.15 2.26
CA ARG A 11 0.01 6.76 2.02
C ARG A 11 0.69 6.36 3.33
N VAL A 12 1.02 5.08 3.48
CA VAL A 12 1.69 4.55 4.67
C VAL A 12 3.21 4.45 4.54
N ILE A 13 3.71 4.34 3.31
CA ILE A 13 5.14 4.27 3.01
C ILE A 13 5.42 5.15 1.81
N ALA A 14 6.42 6.03 1.93
CA ALA A 14 6.90 6.91 0.87
C ALA A 14 8.39 6.66 0.61
N SER A 15 8.82 6.89 -0.64
CA SER A 15 10.23 6.95 -1.04
C SER A 15 11.09 5.73 -0.65
N GLN A 16 10.49 4.53 -0.65
CA GLN A 16 11.22 3.30 -0.40
C GLN A 16 11.90 2.82 -1.69
N THR A 17 13.16 2.40 -1.59
CA THR A 17 13.95 1.82 -2.69
C THR A 17 13.92 0.29 -2.69
N GLU A 18 13.50 -0.32 -1.58
CA GLU A 18 13.34 -1.76 -1.44
C GLU A 18 12.13 -2.28 -2.21
N THR A 19 12.23 -3.54 -2.64
CA THR A 19 11.12 -4.26 -3.29
C THR A 19 10.12 -4.84 -2.29
N THR A 20 10.41 -4.78 -0.99
CA THR A 20 9.58 -5.33 0.08
C THR A 20 9.27 -4.30 1.15
N ALA A 21 8.09 -4.41 1.75
CA ALA A 21 7.60 -3.53 2.80
C ALA A 21 6.85 -4.35 3.85
N THR A 22 7.18 -4.13 5.12
CA THR A 22 6.49 -4.76 6.26
C THR A 22 5.71 -3.73 7.05
N ARG A 23 4.49 -4.10 7.47
CA ARG A 23 3.62 -3.26 8.29
C ARG A 23 2.83 -4.11 9.26
N THR A 24 2.80 -3.71 10.53
CA THR A 24 1.91 -4.31 11.52
C THR A 24 0.49 -3.80 11.32
N LEU A 25 -0.46 -4.71 11.23
CA LEU A 25 -1.87 -4.43 11.02
C LEU A 25 -2.72 -5.06 12.11
N THR A 26 -3.82 -4.41 12.46
CA THR A 26 -4.77 -4.94 13.45
C THR A 26 -5.64 -6.00 12.80
N SER A 27 -5.84 -7.13 13.50
CA SER A 27 -6.73 -8.20 13.08
C SER A 27 -8.21 -7.79 13.13
N GLY A 28 -9.06 -8.54 12.43
CA GLY A 28 -10.50 -8.28 12.33
C GLY A 28 -10.88 -7.14 11.38
N LYS A 29 -9.99 -6.75 10.46
CA LYS A 29 -10.23 -5.66 9.50
C LYS A 29 -9.88 -6.07 8.08
N THR A 30 -10.62 -5.49 7.13
CA THR A 30 -10.30 -5.54 5.70
C THR A 30 -9.42 -4.35 5.34
N TYR A 31 -8.32 -4.61 4.66
CA TYR A 31 -7.38 -3.60 4.21
C TYR A 31 -7.32 -3.56 2.68
N PHE A 32 -7.27 -2.35 2.16
CA PHE A 32 -7.10 -2.03 0.75
C PHE A 32 -5.72 -1.41 0.56
N TRP A 33 -4.98 -1.87 -0.44
CA TRP A 33 -3.65 -1.38 -0.72
C TRP A 33 -3.40 -1.18 -2.22
N LYS A 34 -2.49 -0.25 -2.51
CA LYS A 34 -1.93 -0.06 -3.84
C LYS A 34 -0.48 0.38 -3.75
N VAL A 35 0.32 -0.02 -4.71
CA VAL A 35 1.72 0.36 -4.85
C VAL A 35 1.81 1.46 -5.89
N VAL A 36 2.53 2.52 -5.55
CA VAL A 36 2.87 3.60 -6.49
C VAL A 36 4.38 3.63 -6.56
N THR A 37 4.92 3.28 -7.72
CA THR A 37 6.35 3.40 -8.00
C THR A 37 6.63 4.75 -8.62
N THR A 38 7.81 5.29 -8.39
CA THR A 38 8.24 6.56 -8.99
C THR A 38 9.65 6.39 -9.52
N ASP A 39 9.86 6.69 -10.80
CA ASP A 39 11.18 6.68 -11.43
C ASP A 39 11.98 7.94 -11.06
N LYS A 40 13.29 7.94 -11.29
CA LYS A 40 14.22 9.06 -11.03
C LYS A 40 13.81 10.36 -11.73
N VAL A 41 13.12 10.26 -12.87
CA VAL A 41 12.60 11.40 -13.65
C VAL A 41 11.27 11.92 -13.08
N GLY A 42 10.67 11.23 -12.11
CA GLY A 42 9.41 11.61 -11.47
C GLY A 42 8.15 10.96 -12.07
N ASN A 43 8.32 10.07 -13.05
CA ASN A 43 7.22 9.28 -13.63
C ASN A 43 6.64 8.35 -12.57
N LYS A 44 5.31 8.32 -12.43
CA LYS A 44 4.60 7.50 -11.45
C LYS A 44 3.84 6.38 -12.16
N SER A 45 3.97 5.15 -11.65
CA SER A 45 3.15 4.03 -12.07
C SER A 45 2.37 3.49 -10.87
N ASN A 46 1.06 3.30 -11.06
CA ASN A 46 0.15 2.86 -10.02
C ASN A 46 -0.26 1.41 -10.28
N SER A 47 -0.19 0.56 -9.27
CA SER A 47 -0.82 -0.76 -9.34
C SER A 47 -2.34 -0.64 -9.22
N ALA A 48 -3.05 -1.72 -9.58
CA ALA A 48 -4.44 -1.89 -9.19
C ALA A 48 -4.58 -1.85 -7.66
N VAL A 49 -5.78 -1.45 -7.19
CA VAL A 49 -6.14 -1.56 -5.77
C VAL A 49 -6.44 -3.03 -5.49
N SER A 50 -5.75 -3.58 -4.51
CA SER A 50 -5.95 -4.94 -4.03
C SER A 50 -6.45 -4.92 -2.59
N SER A 51 -7.20 -5.94 -2.19
CA SER A 51 -7.77 -6.03 -0.84
C SER A 51 -7.44 -7.38 -0.21
N PHE A 52 -7.25 -7.38 1.11
CA PHE A 52 -7.15 -8.60 1.91
C PHE A 52 -7.79 -8.38 3.27
N GLN A 53 -8.24 -9.47 3.89
CA GLN A 53 -8.82 -9.45 5.23
C GLN A 53 -7.86 -10.13 6.19
N ILE A 54 -7.59 -9.49 7.34
CA ILE A 54 -6.90 -10.16 8.44
C ILE A 54 -7.96 -10.73 9.37
N ASN A 55 -8.05 -12.05 9.40
CA ASN A 55 -8.93 -12.78 10.31
C ASN A 55 -8.49 -12.59 11.76
N GLN A 56 -9.45 -12.69 12.68
CA GLN A 56 -9.24 -12.55 14.11
C GLN A 56 -8.76 -13.87 14.73
#